data_AF-A0A0S1TK20-F1
#
_entry.id   AF-A0A0S1TK20-F1
#
_cell.length_a   1.000
_cell.length_b   1.000
_cell.length_c   1.000
_cell.angle_alpha   90.00
_cell.angle_beta   90.00
_cell.angle_gamma   90.00
#
_symmetry.space_group_name_H-M   'P 1'
#
loop_
_entity.id
_entity.type
_entity.pdbx_description
1 polymer ?
#
loop_
_entity_poly.entity_id
_entity_poly.type
_entity_poly.pdbx_seq_one_letter_code
_entity_poly.pdbx_strand_id
1 'polypeptide(L)'
;MKTRNTFSFIFFLLLTQSLVQAYDDFTINFIKLFIQNDQKPTHLIYGGLCWQKNMINKFVMEMSNIGVRTSASFKPMSKYQDHAILYLTDLDCDQSKTIISYALSKELFQFTYRWLVLVSSPELPQSTLSLMENGPVLADSDVVIAERVDNQFKMVEMHRPGINGSMISTIRGFYNGSLIDVRPHRELYRRRKNLMGHPIVMSNVIQDSNTTRLHLPREDRLELQYDSITKACWSAAVIGFEMINATPRYIYSYRYGYKVNGQWSGMIADLYANKADMGTNCVIFRDRFDVVTYTDLVAPMRMLFIFRQPPLAYVANVFYLPFSTRVWVTIAVCTAIATVTLFFASKVELVLTKANTQQQLDGGICDVLLLTMSAVTQQGCYLEPRRAPGRMMAFVLFTALMALYAAYSANIVVLLQAPSYSIRNLPQLTGAKI
;
A
#
# COMPACT_ATOMS: atom_id res chain seq x y z
N MET A 1 -65.99 62.41 -0.77
CA MET A 1 -66.07 60.93 -0.85
C MET A 1 -64.71 60.39 -1.28
N LYS A 2 -63.71 60.43 -0.37
CA LYS A 2 -62.30 60.19 -0.72
C LYS A 2 -61.48 59.76 0.52
N THR A 3 -61.84 58.64 1.16
CA THR A 3 -61.09 58.07 2.30
C THR A 3 -61.52 56.62 2.57
N ARG A 4 -61.36 55.70 1.60
CA ARG A 4 -61.63 54.27 1.88
C ARG A 4 -60.72 53.24 1.18
N ASN A 5 -59.66 53.67 0.48
CA ASN A 5 -58.78 52.74 -0.27
C ASN A 5 -57.34 52.64 0.24
N THR A 6 -56.93 53.39 1.26
CA THR A 6 -55.55 53.30 1.81
C THR A 6 -55.38 52.27 2.91
N PHE A 7 -56.45 51.86 3.60
CA PHE A 7 -56.37 50.89 4.70
C PHE A 7 -56.23 49.44 4.22
N SER A 8 -56.71 49.11 3.01
CA SER A 8 -56.63 47.74 2.48
C SER A 8 -55.25 47.37 1.95
N PHE A 9 -54.42 48.36 1.58
CA PHE A 9 -53.08 48.11 1.03
C PHE A 9 -52.03 47.90 2.13
N ILE A 10 -52.22 48.52 3.31
CA ILE A 10 -51.32 48.37 4.46
C ILE A 10 -51.54 47.02 5.14
N PHE A 11 -52.76 46.49 5.14
CA PHE A 11 -53.06 45.17 5.71
C PHE A 11 -52.54 44.01 4.86
N PHE A 12 -52.40 44.20 3.54
CA PHE A 12 -51.87 43.16 2.64
C PHE A 12 -50.33 43.09 2.63
N LEU A 13 -49.64 44.15 3.08
CA LEU A 13 -48.17 44.18 3.21
C LEU A 13 -47.67 43.59 4.55
N LEU A 14 -48.58 43.26 5.47
CA LEU A 14 -48.28 42.67 6.79
C LEU A 14 -48.46 41.15 6.85
N LEU A 15 -48.85 40.49 5.75
CA LEU A 15 -49.19 39.05 5.73
C LEU A 15 -48.31 38.19 4.81
N THR A 16 -47.16 38.72 4.37
CA THR A 16 -46.09 37.94 3.70
C THR A 16 -44.71 38.28 4.26
N GLN A 17 -44.61 38.40 5.59
CA GLN A 17 -43.34 38.10 6.25
C GLN A 17 -43.46 36.65 6.70
N SER A 18 -42.99 35.72 5.85
CA SER A 18 -42.46 34.47 6.38
C SER A 18 -41.52 34.86 7.51
N LEU A 19 -41.70 34.26 8.69
CA LEU A 19 -40.92 34.53 9.89
C LEU A 19 -39.44 34.24 9.57
N VAL A 20 -38.74 35.23 9.04
CA VAL A 20 -37.29 35.24 8.89
C VAL A 20 -36.77 35.60 10.26
N GLN A 21 -36.57 34.59 11.09
CA GLN A 21 -35.87 34.76 12.36
C GLN A 21 -34.43 35.13 12.00
N ALA A 22 -34.09 36.41 12.13
CA ALA A 22 -32.75 36.90 11.89
C ALA A 22 -31.83 36.25 12.94
N TYR A 23 -30.88 35.43 12.49
CA TYR A 23 -29.87 34.86 13.37
C TYR A 23 -28.81 35.90 13.75
N ASP A 24 -28.41 35.89 15.01
CA ASP A 24 -27.59 36.93 15.64
C ASP A 24 -26.08 36.68 15.51
N ASP A 25 -25.29 37.70 15.86
CA ASP A 25 -23.82 37.61 15.99
C ASP A 25 -23.37 36.48 16.92
N PHE A 26 -24.21 36.09 17.88
CA PHE A 26 -23.99 34.97 18.77
C PHE A 26 -23.79 33.65 18.01
N THR A 27 -24.60 33.40 16.98
CA THR A 27 -24.54 32.18 16.16
C THR A 27 -23.34 32.17 15.22
N ILE A 28 -22.97 33.33 14.67
CA ILE A 28 -21.76 33.47 13.85
C ILE A 28 -20.52 33.14 14.70
N ASN A 29 -20.44 33.68 15.91
CA ASN A 29 -19.35 33.40 16.86
C ASN A 29 -19.33 31.93 17.29
N PHE A 30 -20.49 31.32 17.52
CA PHE A 30 -20.60 29.89 17.79
C PHE A 30 -19.97 29.05 16.66
N ILE A 31 -20.39 29.26 15.41
CA ILE A 31 -19.90 28.49 14.26
C ILE A 31 -18.39 28.67 14.09
N LYS A 32 -17.90 29.90 14.27
CA LYS A 32 -16.47 30.23 14.21
C LYS A 32 -15.68 29.42 15.23
N LEU A 33 -16.11 29.43 16.48
CA LEU A 33 -15.45 28.70 17.56
C LEU A 33 -15.57 27.18 17.40
N PHE A 34 -16.70 26.69 16.88
CA PHE A 34 -16.89 25.28 16.53
C PHE A 34 -15.84 24.79 15.53
N ILE A 35 -15.63 25.52 14.43
CA ILE A 35 -14.65 25.17 13.39
C ILE A 35 -13.22 25.24 13.95
N GLN A 36 -12.90 26.27 14.73
CA GLN A 36 -11.57 26.42 15.33
C GLN A 36 -11.25 25.33 16.34
N ASN A 37 -12.23 24.93 17.17
CA ASN A 37 -12.04 23.89 18.18
C ASN A 37 -11.70 22.53 17.56
N ASP A 38 -12.27 22.21 16.40
CA ASP A 38 -12.05 20.94 15.72
C ASP A 38 -10.63 20.75 15.17
N GLN A 39 -9.86 21.83 14.96
CA GLN A 39 -8.48 21.79 14.46
C GLN A 39 -8.31 20.98 13.16
N LYS A 40 -9.33 20.96 12.30
CA LYS A 40 -9.32 20.28 10.99
C LYS A 40 -9.39 21.31 9.86
N PRO A 41 -8.68 21.09 8.73
CA PRO A 41 -8.86 21.90 7.53
C PRO A 41 -10.34 21.92 7.13
N THR A 42 -10.90 23.11 6.90
CA THR A 42 -12.35 23.27 6.69
C THR A 42 -12.66 24.14 5.48
N HIS A 43 -13.47 23.59 4.58
CA HIS A 43 -14.19 24.31 3.53
C HIS A 43 -15.67 24.26 3.86
N LEU A 44 -16.25 25.41 4.16
CA LEU A 44 -17.62 25.51 4.61
C LEU A 44 -18.56 25.62 3.42
N ILE A 45 -19.51 24.71 3.31
CA ILE A 45 -20.62 24.80 2.36
C ILE A 45 -21.90 25.05 3.15
N TYR A 46 -22.50 26.22 2.97
CA TYR A 46 -23.71 26.59 3.69
C TYR A 46 -24.91 26.66 2.75
N GLY A 47 -26.07 26.25 3.23
CA GLY A 47 -27.33 26.41 2.51
C GLY A 47 -28.52 26.17 3.40
N GLY A 48 -29.69 26.63 2.95
CA GLY A 48 -30.89 26.58 3.79
C GLY A 48 -30.73 27.47 5.02
N LEU A 49 -29.87 28.48 4.91
CA LEU A 49 -29.81 29.56 5.89
C LEU A 49 -30.83 30.60 5.46
N CYS A 50 -31.98 30.66 6.14
CA CYS A 50 -33.01 31.68 5.92
C CYS A 50 -32.57 33.05 6.47
N TRP A 51 -31.28 33.38 6.41
CA TRP A 51 -30.70 34.58 7.02
C TRP A 51 -30.77 35.78 6.07
N GLN A 52 -30.77 36.98 6.63
CA GLN A 52 -30.67 38.21 5.83
C GLN A 52 -29.32 38.28 5.11
N LYS A 53 -29.30 38.82 3.88
CA LYS A 53 -28.08 38.95 3.06
C LYS A 53 -26.92 39.65 3.77
N ASN A 54 -27.23 40.67 4.57
CA ASN A 54 -26.22 41.39 5.35
C ASN A 54 -25.54 40.48 6.40
N MET A 55 -26.31 39.61 7.05
CA MET A 55 -25.79 38.63 8.01
C MET A 55 -24.97 37.55 7.32
N ILE A 56 -25.40 37.08 6.13
CA ILE A 56 -24.62 36.13 5.33
C ILE A 56 -23.27 36.74 4.93
N ASN A 57 -23.25 38.00 4.49
CA ASN A 57 -22.00 38.69 4.13
C ASN A 57 -21.08 38.83 5.35
N LYS A 58 -21.63 39.22 6.51
CA LYS A 58 -20.87 39.29 7.77
C LYS A 58 -20.30 37.93 8.17
N PHE A 59 -21.11 36.88 8.08
CA PHE A 59 -20.71 35.51 8.34
C PHE A 59 -19.55 35.06 7.43
N VAL A 60 -19.66 35.30 6.12
CA VAL A 60 -18.61 34.96 5.14
C VAL A 60 -17.32 35.70 5.44
N MET A 61 -17.37 36.99 5.81
CA MET A 61 -16.19 37.76 6.20
C MET A 61 -15.54 37.19 7.47
N GLU A 62 -16.32 36.85 8.49
CA GLU A 62 -15.80 36.25 9.74
C GLU A 62 -15.15 34.88 9.51
N MET A 63 -15.74 34.04 8.64
CA MET A 63 -15.14 32.77 8.26
C MET A 63 -13.86 32.96 7.44
N SER A 64 -13.83 33.95 6.54
CA SER A 64 -12.63 34.30 5.78
C SER A 64 -11.49 34.78 6.69
N ASN A 65 -11.81 35.52 7.76
CA ASN A 65 -10.81 36.02 8.73
C ASN A 65 -10.09 34.87 9.47
N ILE A 66 -10.74 33.71 9.62
CA ILE A 66 -10.12 32.50 10.21
C ILE A 66 -9.52 31.57 9.15
N GLY A 67 -9.45 32.00 7.88
CA GLY A 67 -8.88 31.23 6.77
C GLY A 67 -9.81 30.16 6.18
N VAL A 68 -11.11 30.18 6.49
CA VAL A 68 -12.09 29.22 5.99
C VAL A 68 -12.71 29.72 4.69
N ARG A 69 -12.64 28.91 3.64
CA ARG A 69 -13.33 29.19 2.37
C ARG A 69 -14.79 28.80 2.49
N THR A 70 -15.69 29.67 2.04
CA THR A 70 -17.13 29.46 2.09
C THR A 70 -17.74 29.35 0.69
N SER A 71 -18.72 28.47 0.50
CA SER A 71 -19.48 28.33 -0.76
C SER A 71 -20.96 28.08 -0.46
N ALA A 72 -21.84 28.59 -1.32
CA ALA A 72 -23.28 28.27 -1.27
C ALA A 72 -23.67 27.08 -2.17
N SER A 73 -22.71 26.53 -2.93
CA SER A 73 -22.96 25.45 -3.89
C SER A 73 -22.79 24.08 -3.24
N PHE A 74 -23.86 23.30 -3.18
CA PHE A 74 -23.91 21.93 -2.64
C PHE A 74 -23.39 20.85 -3.60
N LYS A 75 -22.59 21.22 -4.61
CA LYS A 75 -22.11 20.26 -5.61
C LYS A 75 -20.79 19.62 -5.14
N PRO A 76 -20.78 18.34 -4.72
CA PRO A 76 -19.52 17.66 -4.40
C PRO A 76 -18.67 17.49 -5.66
N MET A 77 -17.34 17.64 -5.54
CA MET A 77 -16.41 17.41 -6.64
C MET A 77 -15.96 15.95 -6.70
N SER A 78 -15.77 15.31 -5.55
CA SER A 78 -15.40 13.89 -5.43
C SER A 78 -16.04 13.24 -4.21
N LYS A 79 -16.58 12.02 -4.37
CA LYS A 79 -17.18 11.26 -3.26
C LYS A 79 -16.16 10.85 -2.19
N TYR A 80 -14.90 10.59 -2.60
CA TYR A 80 -13.92 9.90 -1.76
C TYR A 80 -12.72 10.78 -1.33
N GLN A 81 -12.51 11.94 -1.96
CA GLN A 81 -11.28 12.74 -1.77
C GLN A 81 -11.50 14.03 -0.97
N ASP A 82 -12.74 14.45 -0.75
CA ASP A 82 -13.08 15.77 -0.21
C ASP A 82 -13.14 15.83 1.34
N HIS A 83 -12.03 15.51 2.01
CA HIS A 83 -11.96 15.39 3.49
C HIS A 83 -12.12 16.70 4.28
N ALA A 84 -12.03 17.86 3.63
CA ALA A 84 -12.05 19.16 4.29
C ALA A 84 -13.46 19.78 4.36
N ILE A 85 -14.47 19.20 3.72
CA ILE A 85 -15.78 19.83 3.58
C ILE A 85 -16.61 19.73 4.88
N LEU A 86 -17.20 20.85 5.30
CA LEU A 86 -18.20 20.96 6.36
C LEU A 86 -19.47 21.57 5.77
N TYR A 87 -20.58 20.84 5.84
CA TYR A 87 -21.89 21.34 5.47
C TYR A 87 -22.57 22.02 6.66
N LEU A 88 -23.21 23.16 6.40
CA LEU A 88 -23.99 23.91 7.37
C LEU A 88 -25.41 24.11 6.85
N THR A 89 -26.39 23.73 7.66
CA THR A 89 -27.80 23.93 7.38
C THR A 89 -28.55 24.30 8.66
N ASP A 90 -29.69 24.96 8.51
CA ASP A 90 -30.52 25.46 9.60
C ASP A 90 -31.92 24.87 9.44
N LEU A 91 -32.32 23.99 10.36
CA LEU A 91 -33.58 23.24 10.25
C LEU A 91 -34.82 24.11 10.39
N ASP A 92 -34.69 25.29 10.97
CA ASP A 92 -35.80 26.23 11.12
C ASP A 92 -36.17 26.88 9.77
N CYS A 93 -35.29 26.78 8.77
CA CYS A 93 -35.54 27.26 7.43
C CYS A 93 -36.31 26.22 6.58
N ASP A 94 -37.35 26.66 5.86
CA ASP A 94 -38.13 25.77 4.98
C ASP A 94 -37.29 25.11 3.87
N GLN A 95 -36.23 25.78 3.42
CA GLN A 95 -35.31 25.26 2.41
C GLN A 95 -34.39 24.14 2.94
N SER A 96 -34.33 23.91 4.25
CA SER A 96 -33.51 22.85 4.84
C SER A 96 -33.97 21.45 4.39
N LYS A 97 -35.28 21.25 4.24
CA LYS A 97 -35.87 19.98 3.80
C LYS A 97 -35.39 19.55 2.42
N THR A 98 -35.26 20.50 1.49
CA THR A 98 -34.77 20.22 0.12
C THR A 98 -33.28 19.94 0.09
N ILE A 99 -32.51 20.57 0.98
CA ILE A 99 -31.07 20.34 1.10
C ILE A 99 -30.78 18.99 1.72
N ILE A 100 -31.51 18.60 2.76
CA ILE A 100 -31.32 17.30 3.40
C ILE A 100 -31.77 16.19 2.46
N SER A 101 -32.88 16.34 1.72
CA SER A 101 -33.27 15.35 0.71
C SER A 101 -32.25 15.23 -0.42
N TYR A 102 -31.67 16.36 -0.86
CA TYR A 102 -30.55 16.34 -1.79
C TYR A 102 -29.33 15.62 -1.21
N ALA A 103 -28.96 15.91 0.04
CA ALA A 103 -27.84 15.28 0.74
C ALA A 103 -28.02 13.76 0.89
N LEU A 104 -29.24 13.31 1.17
CA LEU A 104 -29.58 11.88 1.20
C LEU A 104 -29.40 11.24 -0.18
N SER A 105 -29.91 11.88 -1.25
CA SER A 105 -29.80 11.37 -2.61
C SER A 105 -28.36 11.28 -3.14
N LYS A 106 -27.45 12.05 -2.54
CA LYS A 106 -26.03 12.12 -2.88
C LYS A 106 -25.11 11.46 -1.84
N GLU A 107 -25.68 10.80 -0.84
CA GLU A 107 -24.94 10.11 0.24
C GLU A 107 -23.96 11.03 0.99
N LEU A 108 -24.29 12.32 1.15
CA LEU A 108 -23.40 13.32 1.74
C LEU A 108 -23.25 13.21 3.26
N PHE A 109 -24.03 12.34 3.92
CA PHE A 109 -23.87 12.07 5.35
C PHE A 109 -22.76 11.06 5.67
N GLN A 110 -22.32 10.29 4.67
CA GLN A 110 -21.23 9.32 4.83
C GLN A 110 -19.87 10.04 4.95
N PHE A 111 -18.88 9.30 5.44
CA PHE A 111 -17.48 9.73 5.32
C PHE A 111 -17.18 10.06 3.84
N THR A 112 -16.60 11.23 3.49
CA THR A 112 -15.66 12.06 4.27
C THR A 112 -16.24 13.35 4.87
N TYR A 113 -17.53 13.59 4.68
CA TYR A 113 -18.14 14.90 4.95
C TYR A 113 -18.48 15.11 6.42
N ARG A 114 -18.40 16.37 6.87
CA ARG A 114 -18.85 16.80 8.19
C ARG A 114 -20.12 17.63 8.08
N TRP A 115 -20.99 17.56 9.07
CA TRP A 115 -22.24 18.31 9.12
C TRP A 115 -22.42 19.04 10.44
N LEU A 116 -22.78 20.32 10.35
CA LEU A 116 -23.30 21.11 11.45
C LEU A 116 -24.73 21.54 11.11
N VAL A 117 -25.67 21.16 11.94
CA VAL A 117 -27.11 21.38 11.73
C VAL A 117 -27.62 22.25 12.88
N LEU A 118 -28.13 23.43 12.57
CA LEU A 118 -28.67 24.37 13.56
C LEU A 118 -30.16 24.14 13.78
N VAL A 119 -30.61 24.30 15.02
CA VAL A 119 -32.02 24.20 15.45
C VAL A 119 -32.27 25.22 16.56
N SER A 120 -33.32 26.04 16.50
CA SER A 120 -33.63 27.04 17.55
C SER A 120 -34.93 26.78 18.33
N SER A 121 -35.80 25.88 17.87
CA SER A 121 -37.09 25.62 18.52
C SER A 121 -37.01 24.54 19.61
N PRO A 122 -37.67 24.72 20.78
CA PRO A 122 -37.84 23.65 21.78
C PRO A 122 -38.77 22.53 21.27
N GLU A 123 -39.60 22.82 20.27
CA GLU A 123 -40.34 21.84 19.49
C GLU A 123 -39.61 21.67 18.15
N LEU A 124 -38.70 20.70 18.14
CA LEU A 124 -38.08 20.16 16.95
C LEU A 124 -39.16 19.89 15.88
N PRO A 125 -39.06 20.43 14.64
CA PRO A 125 -39.99 20.08 13.59
C PRO A 125 -39.89 18.57 13.32
N GLN A 126 -40.84 17.80 13.87
CA GLN A 126 -40.87 16.33 13.89
C GLN A 126 -40.64 15.73 12.49
N SER A 127 -41.07 16.43 11.44
CA SER A 127 -40.90 16.00 10.06
C SER A 127 -39.44 16.02 9.56
N THR A 128 -38.62 16.96 10.02
CA THR A 128 -37.26 17.14 9.49
C THR A 128 -36.25 16.31 10.27
N LEU A 129 -36.48 16.17 11.59
CA LEU A 129 -35.73 15.21 12.38
C LEU A 129 -36.11 13.78 12.10
N SER A 130 -37.38 13.45 11.86
CA SER A 130 -37.70 12.10 11.37
C SER A 130 -37.00 11.78 10.05
N LEU A 131 -36.73 12.79 9.19
CA LEU A 131 -35.99 12.58 7.94
C LEU A 131 -34.49 12.30 8.16
N MET A 132 -33.88 12.90 9.19
CA MET A 132 -32.50 12.59 9.60
C MET A 132 -32.43 11.30 10.45
N GLU A 133 -33.42 11.06 11.30
CA GLU A 133 -33.58 9.86 12.10
C GLU A 133 -33.94 8.64 11.25
N ASN A 134 -34.56 8.81 10.08
CA ASN A 134 -34.77 7.71 9.14
C ASN A 134 -33.68 7.67 8.05
N GLY A 135 -32.76 8.64 8.05
CA GLY A 135 -31.64 8.72 7.12
C GLY A 135 -30.46 7.80 7.49
N PRO A 136 -29.53 7.55 6.56
CA PRO A 136 -28.35 6.70 6.76
C PRO A 136 -27.23 7.47 7.49
N VAL A 137 -27.49 7.90 8.72
CA VAL A 137 -26.46 8.52 9.59
C VAL A 137 -25.72 7.40 10.33
N LEU A 138 -24.79 6.75 9.63
CA LEU A 138 -24.08 5.56 10.12
C LEU A 138 -22.91 5.92 11.06
N ALA A 139 -22.18 4.92 11.54
CA ALA A 139 -21.09 5.08 12.49
C ALA A 139 -19.97 6.02 11.99
N ASP A 140 -19.76 6.08 10.67
CA ASP A 140 -18.77 6.92 10.00
C ASP A 140 -19.20 8.38 9.79
N SER A 141 -20.47 8.71 10.02
CA SER A 141 -21.09 10.01 9.69
C SER A 141 -20.82 11.07 10.77
N ASP A 142 -20.02 12.12 10.50
CA ASP A 142 -19.73 13.21 11.47
C ASP A 142 -20.84 14.28 11.42
N VAL A 143 -22.01 13.95 11.98
CA VAL A 143 -23.18 14.83 12.04
C VAL A 143 -23.37 15.36 13.46
N VAL A 144 -23.37 16.69 13.58
CA VAL A 144 -23.60 17.42 14.83
C VAL A 144 -24.85 18.28 14.70
N ILE A 145 -25.80 18.10 15.62
CA ILE A 145 -26.93 19.00 15.80
C ILE A 145 -26.60 19.97 16.92
N ALA A 146 -26.73 21.26 16.64
CA ALA A 146 -26.58 22.35 17.58
C ALA A 146 -27.96 22.96 17.84
N GLU A 147 -28.52 22.62 19.00
CA GLU A 147 -29.80 23.11 19.48
C GLU A 147 -29.59 24.39 20.30
N ARG A 148 -30.21 25.49 19.90
CA ARG A 148 -30.21 26.76 20.61
C ARG A 148 -31.32 26.74 21.66
N VAL A 149 -30.94 26.78 22.92
CA VAL A 149 -31.85 26.97 24.05
C VAL A 149 -31.47 28.33 24.66
N ASP A 150 -32.36 29.30 24.52
CA ASP A 150 -32.13 30.70 24.89
C ASP A 150 -30.85 31.28 24.25
N ASN A 151 -29.84 31.55 25.09
CA ASN A 151 -28.54 32.10 24.70
C ASN A 151 -27.41 31.07 24.89
N GLN A 152 -27.72 29.79 24.69
CA GLN A 152 -26.76 28.70 24.73
C GLN A 152 -26.99 27.73 23.58
N PHE A 153 -25.93 27.13 23.04
CA PHE A 153 -26.06 25.97 22.14
C PHE A 153 -25.68 24.69 22.86
N LYS A 154 -26.53 23.68 22.73
CA LYS A 154 -26.24 22.30 23.11
C LYS A 154 -25.89 21.51 21.84
N MET A 155 -24.70 20.91 21.81
CA MET A 155 -24.22 20.14 20.67
C MET A 155 -24.37 18.64 20.93
N VAL A 156 -25.07 17.96 20.04
CA VAL A 156 -25.33 16.52 20.09
C VAL A 156 -24.86 15.86 18.80
N GLU A 157 -24.01 14.85 18.93
CA GLU A 157 -23.64 13.95 17.83
C GLU A 157 -24.70 12.86 17.70
N MET A 158 -25.05 12.51 16.47
CA MET A 158 -25.97 11.41 16.19
C MET A 158 -25.36 10.40 15.23
N HIS A 159 -25.64 9.12 15.49
CA HIS A 159 -25.29 8.01 14.60
C HIS A 159 -26.08 6.75 14.93
N ARG A 160 -26.11 5.81 13.99
CA ARG A 160 -26.51 4.42 14.23
C ARG A 160 -25.41 3.45 13.79
N PRO A 161 -25.25 2.29 14.45
CA PRO A 161 -24.27 1.30 14.03
C PRO A 161 -24.54 0.68 12.66
N GLY A 162 -25.80 0.66 12.25
CA GLY A 162 -26.24 0.11 10.98
C GLY A 162 -27.64 0.59 10.63
N ILE A 163 -28.08 0.37 9.38
CA ILE A 163 -29.37 0.87 8.86
C ILE A 163 -30.56 0.51 9.75
N ASN A 164 -30.56 -0.72 10.29
CA ASN A 164 -31.62 -1.24 11.16
C ASN A 164 -31.36 -0.99 12.66
N GLY A 165 -30.27 -0.31 13.02
CA GLY A 165 -29.93 0.01 14.41
C GLY A 165 -30.69 1.22 14.94
N SER A 166 -30.82 1.30 16.26
CA SER A 166 -31.35 2.49 16.92
C SER A 166 -30.40 3.68 16.78
N MET A 167 -30.96 4.89 16.75
CA MET A 167 -30.19 6.12 16.80
C MET A 167 -29.57 6.30 18.18
N ILE A 168 -28.27 6.55 18.23
CA ILE A 168 -27.51 6.90 19.42
C ILE A 168 -27.18 8.38 19.35
N SER A 169 -27.57 9.11 20.39
CA SER A 169 -27.21 10.51 20.60
C SER A 169 -26.18 10.64 21.72
N THR A 170 -25.09 11.36 21.44
CA THR A 170 -24.03 11.63 22.43
C THR A 170 -23.77 13.13 22.52
N ILE A 171 -23.65 13.65 23.75
CA ILE A 171 -23.37 15.07 23.95
C ILE A 171 -21.93 15.34 23.51
N ARG A 172 -21.75 16.30 22.61
CA ARG A 172 -20.44 16.79 22.15
C ARG A 172 -19.94 17.94 23.00
N GLY A 173 -20.84 18.81 23.45
CA GLY A 173 -20.47 19.97 24.24
C GLY A 173 -21.54 21.05 24.29
N PHE A 174 -21.15 22.21 24.80
CA PHE A 174 -22.03 23.36 25.00
C PHE A 174 -21.34 24.65 24.55
N TYR A 175 -22.14 25.67 24.26
CA TYR A 175 -21.67 27.02 23.99
C TYR A 175 -22.50 28.04 24.77
N ASN A 176 -21.81 28.85 25.56
CA ASN A 176 -22.36 29.96 26.36
C ASN A 176 -21.40 31.15 26.21
N GLY A 177 -21.17 31.61 24.97
CA GLY A 177 -20.12 32.60 24.66
C GLY A 177 -18.69 32.03 24.65
N SER A 178 -18.42 30.95 25.38
CA SER A 178 -17.24 30.08 25.20
C SER A 178 -17.67 28.67 24.80
N LEU A 179 -16.87 28.02 23.95
CA LEU A 179 -17.14 26.65 23.48
C LEU A 179 -16.51 25.65 24.46
N ILE A 180 -17.33 24.78 25.03
CA ILE A 180 -16.92 23.70 25.93
C ILE A 180 -17.08 22.38 25.19
N ASP A 181 -15.97 21.68 24.97
CA ASP A 181 -15.93 20.34 24.36
C ASP A 181 -15.85 19.28 25.46
N VAL A 182 -16.84 18.39 25.53
CA VAL A 182 -16.89 17.32 26.55
C VAL A 182 -16.49 15.96 25.98
N ARG A 183 -16.03 15.89 24.73
CA ARG A 183 -15.65 14.64 24.10
C ARG A 183 -14.42 14.05 24.79
N PRO A 184 -14.41 12.74 25.12
CA PRO A 184 -13.24 12.07 25.68
C PRO A 184 -12.08 12.00 24.67
N HIS A 185 -12.42 11.83 23.39
CA HIS A 185 -11.50 11.75 22.26
C HIS A 185 -12.07 12.53 21.08
N ARG A 186 -11.24 13.26 20.33
CA ARG A 186 -11.67 14.05 19.16
C ARG A 186 -11.91 13.17 17.93
N GLU A 187 -11.26 12.01 17.88
CA GLU A 187 -11.34 11.06 16.79
C GLU A 187 -12.65 10.27 16.78
N LEU A 188 -13.35 10.29 15.64
CA LEU A 188 -14.65 9.63 15.48
C LEU A 188 -14.55 8.11 15.69
N TYR A 189 -13.53 7.47 15.11
CA TYR A 189 -13.32 6.03 15.17
C TYR A 189 -13.10 5.50 16.59
N ARG A 190 -12.57 6.33 17.51
CA ARG A 190 -12.39 5.94 18.93
C ARG A 190 -13.71 5.96 19.69
N ARG A 191 -14.53 6.99 19.45
CA ARG A 191 -15.84 7.16 20.12
C ARG A 191 -16.87 6.16 19.62
N ARG A 192 -16.81 5.80 18.33
CA ARG A 192 -17.80 4.95 17.65
C ARG A 192 -17.23 3.59 17.26
N LYS A 193 -16.32 3.08 18.09
CA LYS A 193 -15.63 1.80 17.86
C LYS A 193 -16.59 0.62 17.88
N ASN A 194 -17.63 0.65 18.72
CA ASN A 194 -18.55 -0.48 18.92
C ASN A 194 -19.72 -0.44 17.92
N LEU A 195 -19.79 -1.41 17.02
CA LEU A 195 -20.87 -1.55 16.03
C LEU A 195 -22.03 -2.46 16.48
N MET A 196 -22.04 -2.87 17.75
CA MET A 196 -23.13 -3.64 18.38
C MET A 196 -23.55 -4.89 17.60
N GLY A 197 -22.57 -5.59 17.01
CA GLY A 197 -22.81 -6.81 16.23
C GLY A 197 -23.39 -6.56 14.84
N HIS A 198 -23.37 -5.33 14.32
CA HIS A 198 -23.83 -5.06 12.96
C HIS A 198 -23.06 -5.93 11.94
N PRO A 199 -23.74 -6.63 11.01
CA PRO A 199 -23.07 -7.44 10.01
C PRO A 199 -22.35 -6.59 8.97
N ILE A 200 -21.05 -6.80 8.82
CA ILE A 200 -20.23 -6.20 7.76
C ILE A 200 -19.73 -7.33 6.86
N VAL A 201 -19.91 -7.16 5.54
CA VAL A 201 -19.56 -8.15 4.53
C VAL A 201 -18.16 -7.89 3.99
N MET A 202 -17.24 -8.82 4.20
CA MET A 202 -15.92 -8.82 3.57
C MET A 202 -15.87 -9.68 2.31
N SER A 203 -15.34 -9.14 1.21
CA SER A 203 -15.00 -9.89 0.01
C SER A 203 -13.55 -10.35 0.07
N ASN A 204 -13.34 -11.64 -0.18
CA ASN A 204 -12.04 -12.30 -0.13
C ASN A 204 -11.72 -12.91 -1.48
N VAL A 205 -10.57 -12.56 -2.05
CA VAL A 205 -10.14 -13.16 -3.32
C VAL A 205 -9.50 -14.51 -3.04
N ILE A 206 -9.96 -15.58 -3.69
CA ILE A 206 -9.37 -16.92 -3.58
C ILE A 206 -9.13 -17.49 -4.97
N GLN A 207 -8.08 -18.28 -5.13
CA GLN A 207 -7.78 -19.02 -6.35
C GLN A 207 -8.20 -20.49 -6.23
N ASP A 208 -7.99 -21.12 -5.08
CA ASP A 208 -8.53 -22.47 -4.81
C ASP A 208 -9.91 -22.36 -4.15
N SER A 209 -10.92 -22.92 -4.79
CA SER A 209 -12.31 -22.69 -4.40
C SER A 209 -12.84 -23.60 -3.31
N ASN A 210 -12.30 -24.80 -3.15
CA ASN A 210 -13.00 -25.83 -2.37
C ASN A 210 -12.38 -26.01 -0.99
N THR A 211 -11.07 -26.25 -0.91
CA THR A 211 -10.40 -26.46 0.37
C THR A 211 -10.20 -25.14 1.11
N THR A 212 -9.73 -24.08 0.43
CA THR A 212 -9.56 -22.75 1.06
C THR A 212 -10.86 -22.24 1.67
N ARG A 213 -12.02 -22.41 1.00
CA ARG A 213 -13.32 -21.98 1.57
C ARG A 213 -13.73 -22.72 2.84
N LEU A 214 -13.25 -23.96 3.00
CA LEU A 214 -13.51 -24.77 4.19
C LEU A 214 -12.57 -24.37 5.34
N HIS A 215 -11.28 -24.23 5.03
CA HIS A 215 -10.23 -24.00 6.02
C HIS A 215 -10.18 -22.55 6.51
N LEU A 216 -10.47 -21.57 5.63
CA LEU A 216 -10.35 -20.16 5.97
C LEU A 216 -11.26 -19.74 7.14
N PRO A 217 -12.56 -20.06 7.17
CA PRO A 217 -13.43 -19.69 8.30
C PRO A 217 -13.20 -20.54 9.56
N ARG A 218 -12.60 -21.73 9.43
CA ARG A 218 -12.29 -22.62 10.56
C ARG A 218 -10.99 -22.26 11.27
N GLU A 219 -10.14 -21.49 10.61
CA GLU A 219 -8.83 -21.08 11.12
C GLU A 219 -7.93 -22.26 11.56
N ASP A 220 -8.08 -23.42 10.90
CA ASP A 220 -7.38 -24.66 11.25
C ASP A 220 -5.90 -24.71 10.82
N ARG A 221 -5.45 -23.67 10.09
CA ARG A 221 -4.07 -23.51 9.58
C ARG A 221 -3.62 -24.66 8.67
N LEU A 222 -4.56 -25.33 8.01
CA LEU A 222 -4.26 -26.37 7.03
C LEU A 222 -3.99 -25.77 5.64
N GLU A 223 -3.19 -26.50 4.87
CA GLU A 223 -2.85 -26.19 3.46
C GLU A 223 -2.37 -24.75 3.21
N LEU A 224 -1.44 -24.26 4.03
CA LEU A 224 -0.97 -22.86 4.00
C LEU A 224 -0.38 -22.43 2.66
N GLN A 225 0.02 -23.38 1.81
CA GLN A 225 0.48 -23.12 0.45
C GLN A 225 -0.60 -22.52 -0.46
N TYR A 226 -1.88 -22.80 -0.20
CA TYR A 226 -2.99 -22.25 -0.99
C TYR A 226 -3.50 -20.94 -0.39
N ASP A 227 -3.70 -19.95 -1.27
CA ASP A 227 -4.27 -18.63 -0.95
C ASP A 227 -3.63 -17.97 0.28
N SER A 228 -2.30 -18.06 0.39
CA SER A 228 -1.52 -17.59 1.54
C SER A 228 -1.76 -16.12 1.87
N ILE A 229 -1.87 -15.25 0.86
CA ILE A 229 -2.17 -13.82 1.02
C ILE A 229 -3.56 -13.65 1.64
N THR A 230 -4.56 -14.40 1.16
CA THR A 230 -5.93 -14.33 1.67
C THR A 230 -6.01 -14.81 3.11
N LYS A 231 -5.33 -15.90 3.45
CA LYS A 231 -5.22 -16.40 4.83
C LYS A 231 -4.59 -15.37 5.77
N ALA A 232 -3.52 -14.71 5.33
CA ALA A 232 -2.88 -13.65 6.12
C ALA A 232 -3.80 -12.43 6.32
N CYS A 233 -4.45 -11.96 5.26
CA CYS A 233 -5.39 -10.85 5.33
C CYS A 233 -6.64 -11.18 6.16
N TRP A 234 -7.12 -12.43 6.09
CA TRP A 234 -8.25 -12.90 6.90
C TRP A 234 -7.95 -12.80 8.39
N SER A 235 -6.79 -13.29 8.84
CA SER A 235 -6.41 -13.19 10.26
C SER A 235 -6.39 -11.75 10.76
N ALA A 236 -5.91 -10.80 9.94
CA ALA A 236 -5.97 -9.39 10.29
C ALA A 236 -7.40 -8.83 10.30
N ALA A 237 -8.23 -9.25 9.34
CA ALA A 237 -9.63 -8.83 9.26
C ALA A 237 -10.42 -9.27 10.50
N VAL A 238 -10.28 -10.54 10.93
CA VAL A 238 -10.96 -11.08 12.11
C VAL A 238 -10.65 -10.26 13.37
N ILE A 239 -9.38 -9.92 13.59
CA ILE A 239 -8.98 -9.03 14.70
C ILE A 239 -9.66 -7.66 14.55
N GLY A 240 -9.74 -7.12 13.32
CA GLY A 240 -10.47 -5.88 13.03
C GLY A 240 -11.95 -5.95 13.42
N PHE A 241 -12.64 -7.05 13.09
CA PHE A 241 -14.04 -7.29 13.46
C PHE A 241 -14.23 -7.36 14.99
N GLU A 242 -13.34 -8.05 15.69
CA GLU A 242 -13.34 -8.12 17.16
C GLU A 242 -13.12 -6.75 17.79
N MET A 243 -12.17 -5.97 17.25
CA MET A 243 -11.88 -4.61 17.72
C MET A 243 -13.13 -3.74 17.63
N ILE A 244 -13.91 -3.82 16.56
CA ILE A 244 -15.09 -2.97 16.37
C ILE A 244 -16.41 -3.61 16.84
N ASN A 245 -16.35 -4.80 17.44
CA ASN A 245 -17.53 -5.57 17.84
C ASN A 245 -18.59 -5.67 16.71
N ALA A 246 -18.15 -6.06 15.51
CA ALA A 246 -19.02 -6.27 14.34
C ALA A 246 -19.14 -7.75 14.01
N THR A 247 -20.25 -8.15 13.39
CA THR A 247 -20.45 -9.54 12.96
C THR A 247 -19.84 -9.72 11.56
N PRO A 248 -18.81 -10.57 11.39
CA PRO A 248 -18.23 -10.80 10.07
C PRO A 248 -19.19 -11.62 9.19
N ARG A 249 -19.47 -11.11 8.00
CA ARG A 249 -20.01 -11.89 6.88
C ARG A 249 -18.96 -11.93 5.80
N TYR A 250 -18.92 -13.01 5.02
CA TYR A 250 -17.88 -13.16 4.01
C TYR A 250 -18.43 -13.71 2.71
N ILE A 251 -17.88 -13.20 1.62
CA ILE A 251 -18.08 -13.70 0.27
C ILE A 251 -16.72 -13.96 -0.37
N TYR A 252 -16.74 -14.78 -1.41
CA TYR A 252 -15.54 -15.18 -2.13
C TYR A 252 -15.58 -14.73 -3.58
N SER A 253 -14.50 -14.13 -4.04
CA SER A 253 -14.32 -13.68 -5.41
C SER A 253 -13.11 -14.38 -6.04
N TYR A 254 -13.16 -14.70 -7.33
CA TYR A 254 -12.04 -15.37 -8.01
C TYR A 254 -11.08 -14.40 -8.71
N ARG A 255 -11.38 -13.10 -8.68
CA ARG A 255 -10.57 -12.07 -9.31
C ARG A 255 -10.43 -10.89 -8.35
N TYR A 256 -9.26 -10.24 -8.37
CA TYR A 256 -9.00 -9.04 -7.57
C TYR A 256 -9.85 -7.86 -8.02
N GLY A 257 -9.93 -7.67 -9.33
CA GLY A 257 -10.82 -6.71 -9.95
C GLY A 257 -10.13 -5.93 -11.04
N TYR A 258 -10.45 -6.35 -12.26
CA TYR A 258 -9.92 -5.81 -13.49
C TYR A 258 -11.03 -5.07 -14.22
N LYS A 259 -10.69 -3.89 -14.75
CA LYS A 259 -11.59 -3.08 -15.55
C LYS A 259 -11.47 -3.53 -17.00
N VAL A 260 -12.52 -4.14 -17.55
CA VAL A 260 -12.57 -4.56 -18.96
C VAL A 260 -13.79 -3.89 -19.58
N ASN A 261 -13.61 -3.14 -20.66
CA ASN A 261 -14.68 -2.37 -21.32
C ASN A 261 -15.45 -1.45 -20.36
N GLY A 262 -14.75 -0.85 -19.40
CA GLY A 262 -15.34 0.04 -18.40
C GLY A 262 -16.04 -0.67 -17.22
N GLN A 263 -16.25 -1.97 -17.28
CA GLN A 263 -16.88 -2.75 -16.20
C GLN A 263 -15.82 -3.36 -15.28
N TRP A 264 -16.06 -3.22 -13.97
CA TRP A 264 -15.26 -3.89 -12.95
C TRP A 264 -15.67 -5.35 -12.81
N SER A 265 -14.68 -6.20 -12.52
CA SER A 265 -14.89 -7.61 -12.19
C SER A 265 -14.41 -7.90 -10.76
N GLY A 266 -14.67 -9.11 -10.26
CA GLY A 266 -14.08 -9.60 -9.02
C GLY A 266 -14.45 -8.80 -7.77
N MET A 267 -13.54 -8.77 -6.79
CA MET A 267 -13.76 -8.10 -5.52
C MET A 267 -14.05 -6.59 -5.67
N ILE A 268 -13.38 -5.89 -6.59
CA ILE A 268 -13.71 -4.47 -6.86
C ILE A 268 -15.15 -4.31 -7.37
N ALA A 269 -15.66 -5.26 -8.17
CA ALA A 269 -17.07 -5.23 -8.58
C ALA A 269 -18.02 -5.50 -7.41
N ASP A 270 -17.64 -6.37 -6.48
CA ASP A 270 -18.42 -6.65 -5.28
C ASP A 270 -18.56 -5.39 -4.42
N LEU A 271 -17.47 -4.62 -4.27
CA LEU A 271 -17.47 -3.33 -3.56
C LEU A 271 -18.27 -2.27 -4.33
N TYR A 272 -18.06 -2.15 -5.65
CA TYR A 272 -18.77 -1.17 -6.47
C TYR A 272 -20.29 -1.39 -6.50
N ALA A 273 -20.72 -2.64 -6.45
CA ALA A 273 -22.13 -3.03 -6.46
C ALA A 273 -22.75 -3.09 -5.05
N ASN A 274 -22.06 -2.63 -4.00
CA ASN A 274 -22.47 -2.73 -2.59
C ASN A 274 -22.86 -4.18 -2.18
N LYS A 275 -22.21 -5.19 -2.77
CA LYS A 275 -22.35 -6.60 -2.34
C LYS A 275 -21.45 -6.92 -1.15
N ALA A 276 -20.34 -6.19 -1.03
CA ALA A 276 -19.44 -6.23 0.10
C ALA A 276 -19.15 -4.80 0.58
N ASP A 277 -18.88 -4.67 1.86
CA ASP A 277 -18.52 -3.40 2.52
C ASP A 277 -17.01 -3.18 2.53
N MET A 278 -16.22 -4.27 2.58
CA MET A 278 -14.76 -4.20 2.58
C MET A 278 -14.11 -5.35 1.80
N GLY A 279 -12.89 -5.12 1.31
CA GLY A 279 -12.06 -6.14 0.67
C GLY A 279 -10.76 -6.35 1.45
N THR A 280 -10.36 -7.60 1.68
CA THR A 280 -9.25 -7.93 2.60
C THR A 280 -7.88 -7.98 1.92
N ASN A 281 -7.80 -8.47 0.69
CA ASN A 281 -6.55 -8.80 0.00
C ASN A 281 -6.38 -8.01 -1.32
N CYS A 282 -6.68 -6.71 -1.28
CA CYS A 282 -6.60 -5.85 -2.46
C CYS A 282 -5.24 -5.16 -2.59
N VAL A 283 -4.57 -5.35 -3.72
CA VAL A 283 -3.39 -4.55 -4.09
C VAL A 283 -3.83 -3.15 -4.56
N ILE A 284 -3.05 -2.13 -4.17
CA ILE A 284 -3.29 -0.73 -4.51
C ILE A 284 -2.95 -0.50 -5.99
N PHE A 285 -3.90 0.03 -6.76
CA PHE A 285 -3.70 0.48 -8.14
C PHE A 285 -4.36 1.84 -8.36
N ARG A 286 -3.77 2.67 -9.22
CA ARG A 286 -4.25 4.04 -9.48
C ARG A 286 -5.71 4.07 -9.94
N ASP A 287 -6.07 3.20 -10.89
CA ASP A 287 -7.41 3.19 -11.50
C ASP A 287 -8.52 2.77 -10.52
N ARG A 288 -8.16 2.18 -9.38
CA ARG A 288 -9.13 1.73 -8.36
C ARG A 288 -9.55 2.85 -7.41
N PHE A 289 -8.77 3.94 -7.29
CA PHE A 289 -9.11 5.06 -6.40
C PHE A 289 -10.40 5.79 -6.77
N ASP A 290 -10.87 5.65 -8.01
CA ASP A 290 -12.15 6.22 -8.44
C ASP A 290 -13.36 5.50 -7.82
N VAL A 291 -13.15 4.30 -7.25
CA VAL A 291 -14.22 3.39 -6.80
C VAL A 291 -14.03 2.92 -5.36
N VAL A 292 -12.79 2.71 -4.92
CA VAL A 292 -12.50 2.20 -3.57
C VAL A 292 -11.51 3.11 -2.85
N THR A 293 -11.67 3.16 -1.53
CA THR A 293 -10.70 3.79 -0.63
C THR A 293 -9.90 2.68 0.07
N TYR A 294 -8.59 2.90 0.22
CA TYR A 294 -7.69 1.95 0.86
C TYR A 294 -7.43 2.36 2.31
N THR A 295 -7.30 1.38 3.19
CA THR A 295 -6.72 1.57 4.52
C THR A 295 -5.19 1.64 4.41
N ASP A 296 -4.54 1.96 5.52
CA ASP A 296 -3.10 1.84 5.61
C ASP A 296 -2.64 0.37 5.43
N LEU A 297 -1.38 0.18 5.05
CA LEU A 297 -0.78 -1.13 4.79
C LEU A 297 -0.66 -1.93 6.08
N VAL A 298 -1.49 -2.97 6.20
CA VAL A 298 -1.46 -3.91 7.33
C VAL A 298 -0.11 -4.66 7.41
N ALA A 299 0.49 -4.96 6.25
CA ALA A 299 1.79 -5.61 6.15
C ALA A 299 2.56 -5.09 4.91
N PRO A 300 3.90 -5.00 4.99
CA PRO A 300 4.71 -4.61 3.84
C PRO A 300 4.66 -5.69 2.76
N MET A 301 4.16 -5.34 1.58
CA MET A 301 4.11 -6.22 0.41
C MET A 301 5.17 -5.80 -0.62
N ARG A 302 5.88 -6.78 -1.20
CA ARG A 302 6.79 -6.56 -2.33
C ARG A 302 6.52 -7.58 -3.41
N MET A 303 6.42 -7.13 -4.66
CA MET A 303 6.33 -8.00 -5.82
C MET A 303 7.74 -8.46 -6.19
N LEU A 304 7.94 -9.78 -6.27
CA LEU A 304 9.23 -10.40 -6.60
C LEU A 304 9.05 -11.35 -7.79
N PHE A 305 10.06 -11.41 -8.66
CA PHE A 305 10.14 -12.42 -9.70
C PHE A 305 10.92 -13.61 -9.16
N ILE A 306 10.33 -14.80 -9.23
CA ILE A 306 10.98 -16.05 -8.86
C ILE A 306 11.20 -16.84 -10.15
N PHE A 307 12.46 -17.14 -10.44
CA PHE A 307 12.85 -17.95 -11.59
C PHE A 307 14.06 -18.81 -11.24
N ARG A 308 14.23 -19.90 -11.98
CA ARG A 308 15.41 -20.76 -11.86
C ARG A 308 16.52 -20.20 -12.74
N GLN A 309 17.69 -19.91 -12.15
CA GLN A 309 18.83 -19.43 -12.91
C GLN A 309 19.33 -20.50 -13.91
N PRO A 310 19.74 -20.11 -15.13
CA PRO A 310 20.29 -21.06 -16.08
C PRO A 310 21.66 -21.58 -15.61
N PRO A 311 22.04 -22.82 -15.96
CA PRO A 311 23.36 -23.38 -15.62
C PRO A 311 24.51 -22.54 -16.18
N LEU A 312 25.62 -22.45 -15.45
CA LEU A 312 26.79 -21.64 -15.83
C LEU A 312 27.39 -22.06 -17.19
N ALA A 313 27.29 -23.34 -17.55
CA ALA A 313 27.81 -23.88 -18.79
C ALA A 313 27.20 -23.29 -20.07
N TYR A 314 25.98 -22.74 -20.01
CA TYR A 314 25.35 -22.09 -21.15
C TYR A 314 25.86 -20.67 -21.41
N VAL A 315 26.45 -20.03 -20.39
CA VAL A 315 26.79 -18.60 -20.43
C VAL A 315 28.29 -18.38 -20.55
N ALA A 316 29.12 -19.35 -20.14
CA ALA A 316 30.56 -19.20 -20.13
C ALA A 316 31.30 -20.50 -20.45
N ASN A 317 32.55 -20.38 -20.92
CA ASN A 317 33.42 -21.52 -21.15
C ASN A 317 33.91 -22.11 -19.81
N VAL A 318 33.28 -23.20 -19.38
CA VAL A 318 33.53 -23.86 -18.08
C VAL A 318 34.95 -24.42 -17.97
N PHE A 319 35.64 -24.67 -19.09
CA PHE A 319 37.02 -25.17 -19.07
C PHE A 319 38.05 -24.10 -18.67
N TYR A 320 37.73 -22.81 -18.83
CA TYR A 320 38.64 -21.72 -18.49
C TYR A 320 38.47 -21.21 -17.05
N LEU A 321 37.24 -21.29 -16.54
CA LEU A 321 36.81 -20.81 -15.22
C LEU A 321 37.48 -21.42 -13.98
N PRO A 322 38.02 -22.66 -13.97
CA PRO A 322 38.54 -23.28 -12.75
C PRO A 322 39.74 -22.52 -12.14
N PHE A 323 40.46 -21.76 -12.96
CA PHE A 323 41.55 -20.88 -12.54
C PHE A 323 41.34 -19.47 -13.06
N SER A 324 41.75 -18.47 -12.27
CA SER A 324 41.76 -17.08 -12.74
C SER A 324 42.77 -16.90 -13.87
N THR A 325 42.56 -15.89 -14.73
CA THR A 325 43.53 -15.43 -15.75
C THR A 325 44.95 -15.33 -15.20
N ARG A 326 45.10 -14.78 -13.99
CA ARG A 326 46.40 -14.63 -13.31
C ARG A 326 47.05 -15.98 -13.02
N VAL A 327 46.29 -16.96 -12.54
CA VAL A 327 46.82 -18.30 -12.24
C VAL A 327 47.25 -19.00 -13.52
N TRP A 328 46.48 -18.92 -14.60
CA TRP A 328 46.87 -19.46 -15.91
C TRP A 328 48.19 -18.87 -16.40
N VAL A 329 48.35 -17.54 -16.29
CA VAL A 329 49.60 -16.85 -16.66
C VAL A 329 50.74 -17.31 -15.76
N THR A 330 50.54 -17.41 -14.45
CA THR A 330 51.58 -17.88 -13.52
C THR A 330 52.00 -19.31 -13.82
N ILE A 331 51.07 -20.22 -14.15
CA ILE A 331 51.38 -21.59 -14.55
C ILE A 331 52.28 -21.57 -15.80
N ALA A 332 51.91 -20.80 -16.83
CA ALA A 332 52.69 -20.69 -18.07
C ALA A 332 54.09 -20.09 -17.85
N VAL A 333 54.22 -19.08 -16.98
CA VAL A 333 55.52 -18.48 -16.64
C VAL A 333 56.37 -19.44 -15.82
N CYS A 334 55.81 -20.11 -14.81
CA CYS A 334 56.52 -21.07 -13.98
C CYS A 334 56.98 -22.29 -14.79
N THR A 335 56.16 -22.80 -15.71
CA THR A 335 56.57 -23.89 -16.60
C THR A 335 57.69 -23.47 -17.54
N ALA A 336 57.61 -22.27 -18.13
CA ALA A 336 58.69 -21.73 -18.96
C ALA A 336 60.01 -21.57 -18.18
N ILE A 337 59.96 -21.04 -16.95
CA ILE A 337 61.14 -20.95 -16.08
C ILE A 337 61.70 -22.34 -15.78
N ALA A 338 60.84 -23.31 -15.47
CA ALA A 338 61.26 -24.69 -15.23
C ALA A 338 61.90 -25.34 -16.45
N THR A 339 61.39 -25.08 -17.66
CA THR A 339 62.00 -25.53 -18.91
C THR A 339 63.41 -24.94 -19.08
N VAL A 340 63.58 -23.64 -18.83
CA VAL A 340 64.89 -22.98 -18.93
C VAL A 340 65.89 -23.53 -17.91
N THR A 341 65.48 -23.72 -16.65
CA THR A 341 66.38 -24.27 -15.61
C THR A 341 66.74 -25.72 -15.88
N LEU A 342 65.80 -26.55 -16.33
CA LEU A 342 66.07 -27.93 -16.76
C LEU A 342 66.97 -27.99 -18.00
N PHE A 343 66.85 -27.04 -18.92
CA PHE A 343 67.74 -26.94 -20.07
C PHE A 343 69.19 -26.67 -19.65
N PHE A 344 69.41 -25.70 -18.75
CA PHE A 344 70.74 -25.46 -18.19
C PHE A 344 71.26 -26.66 -17.41
N ALA A 345 70.43 -27.30 -16.59
CA ALA A 345 70.80 -28.50 -15.84
C ALA A 345 71.23 -29.65 -16.78
N SER A 346 70.48 -29.87 -17.87
CA SER A 346 70.80 -30.88 -18.88
C SER A 346 72.10 -30.56 -19.62
N LYS A 347 72.36 -29.30 -19.97
CA LYS A 347 73.64 -28.88 -20.58
C LYS A 347 74.83 -29.11 -19.66
N VAL A 348 74.71 -28.73 -18.38
CA VAL A 348 75.76 -28.95 -17.37
C VAL A 348 75.99 -30.44 -17.15
N GLU A 349 74.93 -31.23 -17.11
CA GLU A 349 75.00 -32.69 -16.98
C GLU A 349 75.73 -33.33 -18.18
N LEU A 350 75.47 -32.87 -19.40
CA LEU A 350 76.15 -33.35 -20.61
C LEU A 350 77.65 -33.03 -20.58
N VAL A 351 78.04 -31.81 -20.19
CA VAL A 351 79.45 -31.43 -20.05
C VAL A 351 80.17 -32.29 -19.01
N LEU A 352 79.51 -32.58 -17.89
CA LEU A 352 80.09 -33.36 -16.80
C LEU A 352 80.07 -34.87 -17.04
N THR A 353 79.36 -35.38 -18.06
CA THR A 353 79.14 -36.81 -18.28
C THR A 353 79.56 -37.16 -19.70
N LYS A 354 80.79 -37.66 -19.88
CA LYS A 354 81.39 -37.98 -21.20
C LYS A 354 80.80 -39.23 -21.89
N ALA A 355 79.70 -39.80 -21.38
CA ALA A 355 79.10 -41.03 -21.91
C ALA A 355 77.63 -40.78 -22.29
N ASN A 356 77.34 -40.74 -23.59
CA ASN A 356 75.97 -40.69 -24.11
C ASN A 356 75.30 -42.05 -23.90
N THR A 357 74.27 -42.10 -23.04
CA THR A 357 73.37 -43.26 -22.93
C THR A 357 72.06 -42.92 -23.62
N GLN A 358 71.45 -43.84 -24.38
CA GLN A 358 70.24 -43.63 -25.20
C GLN A 358 68.97 -43.14 -24.46
N GLN A 359 68.97 -43.05 -23.13
CA GLN A 359 67.83 -42.61 -22.30
C GLN A 359 68.11 -41.31 -21.52
N GLN A 360 69.22 -40.64 -21.77
CA GLN A 360 69.58 -39.38 -21.15
C GLN A 360 69.09 -38.20 -22.00
N LEU A 361 68.74 -37.07 -21.37
CA LEU A 361 68.47 -35.83 -22.10
C LEU A 361 69.72 -35.39 -22.88
N ASP A 362 69.63 -35.32 -24.21
CA ASP A 362 70.71 -34.94 -25.12
C ASP A 362 71.05 -33.44 -25.08
N GLY A 363 70.44 -32.68 -24.17
CA GLY A 363 70.64 -31.24 -24.05
C GLY A 363 70.03 -30.45 -25.20
N GLY A 364 69.15 -31.04 -26.00
CA GLY A 364 68.32 -30.36 -26.97
C GLY A 364 67.19 -29.59 -26.28
N ILE A 365 66.86 -28.39 -26.79
CA ILE A 365 65.73 -27.59 -26.27
C ILE A 365 64.42 -28.37 -26.47
N CYS A 366 64.27 -29.08 -27.60
CA CYS A 366 63.08 -29.88 -27.90
C CYS A 366 62.84 -31.00 -26.89
N ASP A 367 63.88 -31.71 -26.44
CA ASP A 367 63.73 -32.82 -25.49
C ASP A 367 63.30 -32.33 -24.11
N VAL A 368 63.87 -31.20 -23.68
CA VAL A 368 63.48 -30.55 -22.42
C VAL A 368 62.06 -29.99 -22.52
N LEU A 369 61.69 -29.41 -23.66
CA LEU A 369 60.32 -28.97 -23.92
C LEU A 369 59.35 -30.15 -23.88
N LEU A 370 59.66 -31.27 -24.52
CA LEU A 370 58.86 -32.49 -24.48
C LEU A 370 58.69 -33.02 -23.05
N LEU A 371 59.77 -33.03 -22.26
CA LEU A 371 59.71 -33.40 -20.85
C LEU A 371 58.79 -32.45 -20.06
N THR A 372 58.95 -31.13 -20.22
CA THR A 372 58.08 -30.17 -19.51
C THR A 372 56.63 -30.20 -19.97
N MET A 373 56.38 -30.41 -21.26
CA MET A 373 55.03 -30.58 -21.80
C MET A 373 54.38 -31.86 -21.27
N SER A 374 55.14 -32.95 -21.16
CA SER A 374 54.65 -34.20 -20.56
C SER A 374 54.26 -34.06 -19.10
N ALA A 375 54.92 -33.15 -18.36
CA ALA A 375 54.57 -32.84 -16.98
C ALA A 375 53.27 -32.02 -16.91
N VAL A 376 53.05 -31.09 -17.85
CA VAL A 376 51.82 -30.29 -17.95
C VAL A 376 50.63 -31.16 -18.36
N THR A 377 50.81 -32.06 -19.32
CA THR A 377 49.76 -32.96 -19.80
C THR A 377 49.58 -34.23 -18.96
N GLN A 378 50.47 -34.46 -17.98
CA GLN A 378 50.55 -35.68 -17.17
C GLN A 378 50.71 -36.99 -17.96
N GLN A 379 51.25 -36.92 -19.18
CA GLN A 379 51.43 -38.09 -20.05
C GLN A 379 52.74 -38.85 -19.77
N GLY A 380 53.68 -38.23 -19.06
CA GLY A 380 55.02 -38.79 -18.80
C GLY A 380 55.93 -38.75 -20.03
N CYS A 381 57.24 -38.86 -19.81
CA CYS A 381 58.26 -38.88 -20.86
C CYS A 381 59.26 -40.00 -20.60
N TYR A 382 59.80 -40.60 -21.68
CA TYR A 382 60.82 -41.65 -21.57
C TYR A 382 62.23 -41.09 -21.34
N LEU A 383 62.42 -39.78 -21.55
CA LEU A 383 63.69 -39.07 -21.33
C LEU A 383 63.70 -38.47 -19.93
N GLU A 384 64.75 -38.75 -19.16
CA GLU A 384 64.88 -38.24 -17.79
C GLU A 384 66.30 -37.73 -17.48
N PRO A 385 66.44 -36.73 -16.59
CA PRO A 385 67.74 -36.36 -16.05
C PRO A 385 68.27 -37.46 -15.13
N ARG A 386 69.58 -37.73 -15.14
CA ARG A 386 70.19 -38.77 -14.30
C ARG A 386 70.81 -38.22 -13.02
N ARG A 387 71.40 -37.02 -13.08
CA ARG A 387 72.01 -36.37 -11.93
C ARG A 387 70.94 -35.95 -10.91
N ALA A 388 71.31 -36.02 -9.63
CA ALA A 388 70.42 -35.67 -8.51
C ALA A 388 69.76 -34.28 -8.63
N PRO A 389 70.45 -33.20 -9.06
CA PRO A 389 69.82 -31.88 -9.20
C PRO A 389 68.71 -31.84 -10.25
N GLY A 390 68.93 -32.44 -11.42
CA GLY A 390 67.91 -32.49 -12.49
C GLY A 390 66.71 -33.34 -12.10
N ARG A 391 66.95 -34.47 -11.41
CA ARG A 391 65.87 -35.32 -10.85
C ARG A 391 65.05 -34.60 -9.80
N MET A 392 65.70 -33.84 -8.90
CA MET A 392 65.00 -33.06 -7.89
C MET A 392 64.14 -31.95 -8.53
N MET A 393 64.66 -31.26 -9.55
CA MET A 393 63.89 -30.26 -10.31
C MET A 393 62.68 -30.88 -11.02
N ALA A 394 62.86 -32.01 -11.71
CA ALA A 394 61.77 -32.73 -12.36
C ALA A 394 60.73 -33.18 -11.34
N PHE A 395 61.14 -33.77 -10.21
CA PHE A 395 60.24 -34.19 -9.14
C PHE A 395 59.37 -33.03 -8.64
N VAL A 396 59.98 -31.89 -8.31
CA VAL A 396 59.23 -30.70 -7.86
C VAL A 396 58.25 -30.21 -8.93
N LEU A 397 58.66 -30.18 -10.20
CA LEU A 397 57.79 -29.78 -11.32
C LEU A 397 56.59 -30.71 -11.46
N PHE A 398 56.81 -32.02 -11.49
CA PHE A 398 55.74 -33.03 -11.60
C PHE A 398 54.80 -32.99 -10.40
N THR A 399 55.32 -32.88 -9.16
CA THR A 399 54.48 -32.78 -7.96
C THR A 399 53.62 -31.50 -7.97
N ALA A 400 54.20 -30.35 -8.35
CA ALA A 400 53.46 -29.10 -8.42
C ALA A 400 52.35 -29.13 -9.48
N LEU A 401 52.64 -29.64 -10.68
CA LEU A 401 51.64 -29.76 -11.76
C LEU A 401 50.58 -30.81 -11.43
N MET A 402 50.92 -31.88 -10.71
CA MET A 402 49.95 -32.84 -10.20
C MET A 402 48.97 -32.20 -9.21
N ALA A 403 49.47 -31.40 -8.27
CA ALA A 403 48.63 -30.67 -7.33
C ALA A 403 47.71 -29.67 -8.03
N LEU A 404 48.21 -28.95 -9.05
CA LEU A 404 47.40 -28.03 -9.85
C LEU A 404 46.32 -28.76 -10.64
N TYR A 405 46.63 -29.90 -11.26
CA TYR A 405 45.63 -30.68 -11.97
C TYR A 405 44.53 -31.22 -11.05
N ALA A 406 44.89 -31.67 -9.84
CA ALA A 406 43.92 -32.08 -8.83
C ALA A 406 42.99 -30.92 -8.41
N ALA A 407 43.54 -29.70 -8.26
CA ALA A 407 42.73 -28.51 -7.98
C ALA A 407 41.82 -28.13 -9.16
N TYR A 408 42.32 -28.24 -10.40
CA TYR A 408 41.54 -27.98 -11.60
C TYR A 408 40.35 -28.94 -11.73
N SER A 409 40.59 -30.24 -11.54
CA SER A 409 39.56 -31.28 -11.65
C SER A 409 38.50 -31.17 -10.55
N ALA A 410 38.88 -30.77 -9.33
CA ALA A 410 37.92 -30.47 -8.27
C ALA A 410 37.04 -29.26 -8.63
N ASN A 411 37.64 -28.17 -9.10
CA ASN A 411 36.92 -26.93 -9.40
C ASN A 411 35.97 -27.06 -10.60
N ILE A 412 36.35 -27.79 -11.65
CA ILE A 412 35.50 -27.93 -12.84
C ILE A 412 34.18 -28.68 -12.54
N VAL A 413 34.22 -29.70 -11.67
CA VAL A 413 33.02 -30.44 -11.26
C VAL A 413 32.04 -29.54 -10.52
N VAL A 414 32.54 -28.69 -9.63
CA VAL A 414 31.71 -27.70 -8.91
C VAL A 414 31.08 -26.69 -9.88
N LEU A 415 31.85 -26.21 -10.84
CA LEU A 415 31.38 -25.21 -11.82
C LEU A 415 30.32 -25.75 -12.78
N LEU A 416 30.36 -27.05 -13.12
CA LEU A 416 29.32 -27.68 -13.93
C LEU A 416 27.96 -27.74 -13.20
N GLN A 417 27.98 -27.80 -11.87
CA GLN A 417 26.77 -27.80 -11.05
C GLN A 417 26.32 -26.39 -10.64
N ALA A 418 27.18 -25.38 -10.79
CA ALA A 418 26.91 -24.03 -10.34
C ALA A 418 25.88 -23.30 -11.24
N PRO A 419 24.92 -22.58 -10.63
CA PRO A 419 24.03 -21.70 -11.38
C PRO A 419 24.79 -20.47 -11.91
N SER A 420 24.32 -19.91 -13.03
CA SER A 420 24.88 -18.68 -13.57
C SER A 420 24.35 -17.45 -12.83
N TYR A 421 25.18 -16.41 -12.72
CA TYR A 421 24.79 -15.11 -12.16
C TYR A 421 24.35 -14.09 -13.23
N SER A 422 23.85 -14.59 -14.37
CA SER A 422 23.55 -13.78 -15.57
C SER A 422 22.40 -12.79 -15.38
N ILE A 423 21.37 -13.16 -14.60
CA ILE A 423 20.16 -12.36 -14.38
C ILE A 423 20.07 -11.97 -12.90
N ARG A 424 20.24 -10.67 -12.62
CA ARG A 424 20.16 -10.07 -11.27
C ARG A 424 19.20 -8.90 -11.18
N ASN A 425 18.85 -8.29 -12.31
CA ASN A 425 18.02 -7.10 -12.36
C ASN A 425 16.95 -7.21 -13.46
N LEU A 426 15.91 -6.37 -13.34
CA LEU A 426 14.78 -6.38 -14.26
C LEU A 426 15.18 -6.18 -15.73
N PRO A 427 16.11 -5.27 -16.09
CA PRO A 427 16.57 -5.13 -17.47
C PRO A 427 17.18 -6.42 -18.04
N GLN A 428 17.99 -7.13 -17.26
CA GLN A 428 18.54 -8.43 -17.67
C GLN A 428 17.44 -9.48 -17.84
N LEU A 429 16.43 -9.48 -16.97
CA LEU A 429 15.29 -10.39 -17.09
C LEU A 429 14.47 -10.10 -18.35
N THR A 430 14.24 -8.81 -18.68
CA THR A 430 13.50 -8.42 -19.89
C THR A 430 14.27 -8.69 -21.18
N GLY A 431 15.60 -8.60 -21.15
CA GLY A 431 16.47 -8.86 -22.29
C GLY A 431 16.82 -10.33 -22.48
N ALA A 432 16.54 -11.19 -21.50
CA ALA A 432 16.75 -12.62 -21.59
C ALA A 432 15.79 -13.19 -22.65
N LYS A 433 16.33 -13.60 -23.79
CA LYS A 433 15.59 -14.40 -24.77
C LYS A 433 15.41 -15.80 -24.18
N ILE A 434 14.16 -16.23 -24.07
CA ILE A 434 13.75 -17.57 -23.63
C ILE A 434 14.33 -18.61 -24.57
#